data_AF-A0AAP0JKJ5-F1
#
_entry.id   AF-A0AAP0JKJ5-F1
#
_cell.length_a   1.000
_cell.length_b   1.000
_cell.length_c   1.000
_cell.angle_alpha   90.00
_cell.angle_beta   90.00
_cell.angle_gamma   90.00
#
_symmetry.space_group_name_H-M   'P 1'
#
loop_
_entity.id
_entity.type
_entity.pdbx_description
1 polymer ?
#
loop_
_entity_poly.entity_id
_entity_poly.type
_entity_poly.pdbx_seq_one_letter_code
_entity_poly.pdbx_strand_id
1 'polypeptide(L)'
;MEEIGNRREKTVGENDYADEEQRAEIDMWRYFFGFSEMAALKCAIELGIAEAMEAHGRAGISLSELATALNCSSSYLYRIIRFLAHLKFLKEKCSDATNGAKLYTLTPLGRLLMKQGERGMAALVLLETSPVMLAPWQALSGRVRNNDRPAFEAAHGEDIWDFAAENQNHSKLINEAMACDARMVVPAIVNGCADVFDGVDSVVDVGGGDGTTLGMLVKAFPWIKGINFDLPHVVSVAPERNSVEHIGGDMFKAVPQANAAFLMWVLHDWCDEECIEILKKCREAIPKVKGKVIIVDAVIEEADDEQDKEQDDDNYKLKGAKLMLDMVMMAHTNRGKERTQEEWQYVLDKAGFSRPRTKSSALPSVYQIPSCYHALIQFELQSKQNLLEFVMAKIRLPKDRSSVVNLTASHFSLAPSA
;
A
#
# COMPACT_ATOMS: atom_id res chain seq x y z
N MET A 1 -4.04 -67.66 -34.35
CA MET A 1 -3.22 -67.55 -33.13
C MET A 1 -2.02 -66.72 -33.50
N GLU A 2 -1.66 -65.61 -32.87
CA GLU A 2 -2.25 -64.72 -31.87
C GLU A 2 -1.18 -63.62 -31.82
N GLU A 3 -1.51 -62.36 -32.13
CA GLU A 3 -0.69 -61.24 -31.66
C GLU A 3 -1.56 -59.98 -31.61
N ILE A 4 -2.08 -59.77 -30.41
CA ILE A 4 -2.75 -58.56 -29.97
C ILE A 4 -1.63 -57.57 -29.61
N GLY A 5 -1.46 -56.51 -30.40
CA GLY A 5 -0.43 -55.49 -30.21
C GLY A 5 -1.02 -54.10 -29.95
N ASN A 6 -1.57 -53.94 -28.75
CA ASN A 6 -1.78 -52.73 -27.94
C ASN A 6 -1.91 -51.34 -28.60
N ARG A 7 -3.08 -50.73 -28.38
CA ARG A 7 -3.29 -49.26 -28.40
C ARG A 7 -2.23 -48.55 -27.56
N ARG A 8 -1.67 -47.47 -28.09
CA ARG A 8 -1.31 -46.30 -27.27
C ARG A 8 -2.06 -45.10 -27.84
N GLU A 9 -3.31 -44.99 -27.44
CA GLU A 9 -3.93 -43.68 -27.25
C GLU A 9 -3.09 -43.00 -26.16
N LYS A 10 -2.15 -42.14 -26.55
CA LYS A 10 -1.53 -41.21 -25.59
C LYS A 10 -2.61 -40.22 -25.20
N THR A 11 -3.18 -40.50 -24.04
CA THR A 11 -4.06 -39.69 -23.21
C THR A 11 -3.54 -38.27 -23.11
N VAL A 12 -4.22 -37.33 -23.77
CA VAL A 12 -3.92 -35.89 -23.72
C VAL A 12 -3.90 -35.35 -22.28
N GLY A 13 -4.60 -36.00 -21.33
CA GLY A 13 -4.62 -35.60 -19.91
C GLY A 13 -3.45 -36.07 -19.03
N GLU A 14 -2.66 -37.08 -19.42
CA GLU A 14 -1.51 -37.52 -18.58
C GLU A 14 -0.29 -36.60 -18.73
N ASN A 15 -0.10 -36.01 -19.92
CA ASN A 15 0.96 -35.03 -20.15
C ASN A 15 0.64 -33.69 -19.46
N ASP A 16 -0.62 -33.25 -19.47
CA ASP A 16 -1.02 -31.99 -18.83
C ASP A 16 -0.86 -32.05 -17.30
N TYR A 17 -1.19 -33.19 -16.68
CA TYR A 17 -1.01 -33.39 -15.23
C TYR A 17 0.46 -33.48 -14.81
N ALA A 18 1.30 -34.19 -15.57
CA ALA A 18 2.73 -34.24 -15.30
C ALA A 18 3.40 -32.86 -15.43
N ASP A 19 2.95 -32.05 -16.40
CA ASP A 19 3.39 -30.67 -16.56
C ASP A 19 2.90 -29.77 -15.40
N GLU A 20 1.71 -30.02 -14.85
CA GLU A 20 1.22 -29.33 -13.64
C GLU A 20 2.02 -29.69 -12.40
N GLU A 21 2.34 -30.98 -12.17
CA GLU A 21 3.18 -31.43 -11.06
C GLU A 21 4.56 -30.77 -11.12
N GLN A 22 5.19 -30.75 -12.31
CA GLN A 22 6.50 -30.12 -12.48
C GLN A 22 6.45 -28.61 -12.21
N ARG A 23 5.40 -27.91 -12.65
CA ARG A 23 5.21 -26.49 -12.34
C ARG A 23 5.04 -26.27 -10.83
N ALA A 24 4.25 -27.09 -10.16
CA ALA A 24 4.06 -27.02 -8.72
C ALA A 24 5.37 -27.25 -7.95
N GLU A 25 6.19 -28.22 -8.36
CA GLU A 25 7.52 -28.45 -7.76
C GLU A 25 8.43 -27.23 -7.90
N ILE A 26 8.40 -26.55 -9.05
CA ILE A 26 9.16 -25.31 -9.27
C ILE A 26 8.64 -24.19 -8.38
N ASP A 27 7.32 -24.02 -8.30
CA ASP A 27 6.69 -22.97 -7.49
C ASP A 27 6.94 -23.15 -6.00
N MET A 28 7.06 -24.39 -5.50
CA MET A 28 7.38 -24.68 -4.09
C MET A 28 8.70 -24.05 -3.63
N TRP A 29 9.69 -23.90 -4.51
CA TRP A 29 10.95 -23.23 -4.16
C TRP A 29 10.76 -21.76 -3.80
N ARG A 30 9.75 -21.09 -4.35
CA ARG A 30 9.42 -19.70 -4.00
C ARG A 30 8.97 -19.59 -2.55
N TYR A 31 8.22 -20.58 -2.05
CA TYR A 31 7.78 -20.61 -0.66
C TYR A 31 8.91 -21.03 0.29
N PHE A 32 9.73 -22.03 -0.08
CA PHE A 32 10.88 -22.44 0.74
C PHE A 32 11.90 -21.31 0.96
N PHE A 33 12.15 -20.52 -0.09
CA PHE A 33 13.11 -19.41 -0.02
C PHE A 33 12.44 -18.04 0.09
N GLY A 34 11.13 -17.96 0.36
CA GLY A 34 10.37 -16.71 0.35
C GLY A 34 10.92 -15.63 1.30
N PHE A 35 11.53 -16.05 2.41
CA PHE A 35 12.21 -15.14 3.34
C PHE A 35 13.40 -14.38 2.72
N SER A 36 13.98 -14.89 1.62
CA SER A 36 15.19 -14.34 1.00
C SER A 36 14.95 -12.97 0.38
N GLU A 37 13.77 -12.74 -0.20
CA GLU A 37 13.39 -11.45 -0.77
C GLU A 37 13.38 -10.38 0.32
N MET A 38 12.60 -10.62 1.36
CA MET A 38 12.51 -9.78 2.56
C MET A 38 13.88 -9.49 3.19
N ALA A 39 14.72 -10.52 3.38
CA ALA A 39 16.04 -10.38 3.97
C ALA A 39 17.00 -9.56 3.09
N ALA A 40 16.94 -9.73 1.76
CA ALA A 40 17.75 -8.96 0.83
C ALA A 40 17.32 -7.48 0.78
N LEU A 41 16.02 -7.20 0.86
CA LEU A 41 15.50 -5.82 0.94
C LEU A 41 15.96 -5.14 2.23
N LYS A 42 15.82 -5.81 3.38
CA LYS A 42 16.34 -5.32 4.66
C LYS A 42 17.83 -4.98 4.57
N CYS A 43 18.64 -5.90 4.05
CA CYS A 43 20.07 -5.69 3.86
C CYS A 43 20.37 -4.48 2.96
N ALA A 44 19.62 -4.31 1.86
CA ALA A 44 19.79 -3.19 0.95
C ALA A 44 19.50 -1.83 1.63
N ILE A 45 18.45 -1.79 2.46
CA ILE A 45 18.09 -0.62 3.26
C ILE A 45 19.16 -0.35 4.33
N GLU A 46 19.57 -1.36 5.10
CA GLU A 46 20.57 -1.22 6.15
C GLU A 46 21.89 -0.67 5.61
N LEU A 47 22.35 -1.20 4.47
CA LEU A 47 23.54 -0.74 3.76
C LEU A 47 23.38 0.65 3.12
N GLY A 48 22.16 1.14 2.90
CA GLY A 48 21.93 2.43 2.23
C GLY A 48 22.23 2.38 0.72
N ILE A 49 21.92 1.25 0.08
CA ILE A 49 22.20 1.05 -1.36
C ILE A 49 21.48 2.10 -2.20
N ALA A 50 20.20 2.36 -1.92
CA ALA A 50 19.40 3.29 -2.71
C ALA A 50 19.94 4.72 -2.59
N GLU A 51 20.28 5.16 -1.38
CA GLU A 51 20.85 6.49 -1.13
C GLU A 51 22.19 6.68 -1.83
N ALA A 52 23.10 5.71 -1.74
CA ALA A 52 24.39 5.77 -2.41
C ALA A 52 24.25 5.86 -3.95
N MET A 53 23.29 5.12 -4.52
CA MET A 53 22.98 5.18 -5.95
C MET A 53 22.37 6.52 -6.36
N GLU A 54 21.40 7.04 -5.59
CA GLU A 54 20.75 8.32 -5.89
C GLU A 54 21.75 9.48 -5.78
N ALA A 55 22.64 9.45 -4.78
CA ALA A 55 23.72 10.43 -4.61
C ALA A 55 24.73 10.43 -5.78
N HIS A 56 24.97 9.28 -6.41
CA HIS A 56 25.84 9.20 -7.58
C HIS A 56 25.17 9.71 -8.86
N GLY A 57 23.85 9.63 -8.94
CA GLY A 57 23.04 10.22 -10.00
C GLY A 57 22.59 9.26 -11.10
N ARG A 58 21.93 9.81 -12.13
CA ARG A 58 21.13 9.06 -13.10
C ARG A 58 21.93 8.25 -14.14
N ALA A 59 23.24 8.46 -14.23
CA ALA A 59 24.11 7.74 -15.16
C ALA A 59 24.26 6.25 -14.78
N GLY A 60 24.05 5.92 -13.50
CA GLY A 60 24.24 4.58 -12.94
C GLY A 60 25.63 4.39 -12.34
N ILE A 61 25.74 3.45 -11.40
CA ILE A 61 26.96 3.16 -10.63
C ILE A 61 27.51 1.78 -11.00
N SER A 62 28.84 1.63 -11.08
CA SER A 62 29.45 0.31 -11.17
C SER A 62 29.44 -0.40 -9.81
N LEU A 63 29.56 -1.74 -9.82
CA LEU A 63 29.65 -2.51 -8.58
C LEU A 63 30.84 -2.09 -7.71
N SER A 64 32.00 -1.81 -8.32
CA SER A 64 33.21 -1.41 -7.59
C SER A 64 33.07 -0.04 -6.93
N GLU A 65 32.45 0.93 -7.62
CA GLU A 65 32.19 2.26 -7.08
C GLU A 65 31.18 2.17 -5.93
N LEU A 66 30.11 1.39 -6.11
CA LEU A 66 29.10 1.20 -5.07
C LEU A 66 29.69 0.51 -3.82
N ALA A 67 30.48 -0.55 -4.01
CA ALA A 67 31.16 -1.23 -2.90
C ALA A 67 32.10 -0.28 -2.13
N THR A 68 32.79 0.60 -2.86
CA THR A 68 33.66 1.62 -2.26
C THR A 68 32.85 2.66 -1.48
N ALA A 69 31.75 3.17 -2.06
CA ALA A 69 30.88 4.14 -1.41
C ALA A 69 30.22 3.59 -0.14
N LEU A 70 29.88 2.29 -0.14
CA LEU A 70 29.25 1.60 0.99
C LEU A 70 30.27 1.00 1.98
N ASN A 71 31.57 1.09 1.69
CA ASN A 71 32.65 0.48 2.46
C ASN A 71 32.39 -1.02 2.76
N CYS A 72 32.05 -1.79 1.73
CA CYS A 72 31.69 -3.20 1.88
C CYS A 72 32.36 -4.10 0.83
N SER A 73 32.27 -5.42 1.02
CA SER A 73 32.85 -6.39 0.10
C SER A 73 32.11 -6.41 -1.24
N SER A 74 32.83 -6.15 -2.31
CA SER A 74 32.31 -6.22 -3.69
C SER A 74 31.73 -7.60 -4.04
N SER A 75 32.32 -8.70 -3.55
CA SER A 75 31.85 -10.06 -3.87
C SER A 75 30.51 -10.40 -3.19
N TYR A 76 30.29 -9.96 -1.96
CA TYR A 76 29.02 -10.14 -1.27
C TYR A 76 27.96 -9.17 -1.78
N LEU A 77 28.34 -7.91 -2.00
CA LEU A 77 27.45 -6.91 -2.59
C LEU A 77 26.94 -7.36 -3.97
N TYR A 78 27.81 -7.96 -4.79
CA TYR A 78 27.41 -8.50 -6.10
C TYR A 78 26.22 -9.47 -6.00
N ARG A 79 26.20 -10.35 -4.99
CA ARG A 79 25.11 -11.32 -4.81
C ARG A 79 23.79 -10.62 -4.48
N ILE A 80 23.84 -9.60 -3.64
CA ILE A 80 22.68 -8.76 -3.29
C ILE A 80 22.20 -7.97 -4.50
N ILE A 81 23.09 -7.24 -5.19
CA ILE A 81 22.76 -6.44 -6.37
C ILE A 81 22.17 -7.30 -7.49
N ARG A 82 22.74 -8.49 -7.75
CA ARG A 82 22.20 -9.44 -8.73
C ARG A 82 20.77 -9.87 -8.38
N PHE A 83 20.49 -10.10 -7.10
CA PHE A 83 19.17 -10.50 -6.65
C PHE A 83 18.16 -9.34 -6.71
N LEU A 84 18.54 -8.14 -6.27
CA LEU A 84 17.72 -6.92 -6.39
C LEU A 84 17.43 -6.55 -7.86
N ALA A 85 18.37 -6.79 -8.77
CA ALA A 85 18.15 -6.62 -10.21
C ALA A 85 17.16 -7.65 -10.77
N HIS A 86 17.20 -8.90 -10.29
CA HIS A 86 16.22 -9.92 -10.63
C HIS A 86 14.80 -9.51 -10.17
N LEU A 87 14.69 -9.04 -8.92
CA LEU A 87 13.47 -8.49 -8.31
C LEU A 87 13.05 -7.10 -8.84
N LYS A 88 13.75 -6.59 -9.87
CA LYS A 88 13.45 -5.31 -10.54
C LYS A 88 13.54 -4.06 -9.68
N PHE A 89 14.20 -4.10 -8.52
CA PHE A 89 14.60 -2.89 -7.78
C PHE A 89 15.70 -2.13 -8.52
N LEU A 90 16.56 -2.85 -9.25
CA LEU A 90 17.66 -2.28 -10.03
C LEU A 90 17.52 -2.63 -11.51
N LYS A 91 17.97 -1.71 -12.37
CA LYS A 91 18.15 -1.95 -13.80
C LYS A 91 19.62 -1.96 -14.15
N GLU A 92 20.05 -3.05 -14.76
CA GLU A 92 21.38 -3.21 -15.33
C GLU A 92 21.46 -2.55 -16.72
N LYS A 93 22.55 -1.83 -16.99
CA LYS A 93 22.91 -1.30 -18.30
C LYS A 93 24.37 -1.66 -18.60
N CYS A 94 24.63 -2.17 -19.80
CA CYS A 94 26.00 -2.25 -20.31
C CYS A 94 26.40 -0.88 -20.85
N SER A 95 27.57 -0.38 -20.46
CA SER A 95 28.10 0.88 -20.98
C SER A 95 29.32 0.63 -21.86
N ASP A 96 29.19 1.02 -23.14
CA ASP A 96 30.28 0.96 -24.13
C ASP A 96 31.47 1.85 -23.72
N ALA A 97 31.22 2.90 -22.95
CA ALA A 97 32.24 3.83 -22.46
C ALA A 97 33.14 3.25 -21.34
N THR A 98 32.78 2.11 -20.76
CA THR A 98 33.48 1.49 -19.61
C THR A 98 34.04 0.11 -19.95
N ASN A 99 34.41 -0.14 -21.21
CA ASN A 99 34.87 -1.46 -21.68
C ASN A 99 33.87 -2.60 -21.38
N GLY A 100 32.56 -2.31 -21.45
CA GLY A 100 31.52 -3.30 -21.18
C GLY A 100 31.21 -3.55 -19.70
N ALA A 101 31.68 -2.70 -18.77
CA ALA A 101 31.29 -2.80 -17.38
C ALA A 101 29.78 -2.58 -17.19
N LYS A 102 29.20 -3.34 -16.24
CA LYS A 102 27.79 -3.25 -15.86
C LYS A 102 27.58 -2.05 -14.94
N LEU A 103 26.67 -1.17 -15.31
CA LEU A 103 26.19 -0.07 -14.48
C LEU A 103 24.78 -0.39 -13.98
N TYR A 104 24.50 -0.02 -12.74
CA TYR A 104 23.21 -0.22 -12.09
C TYR A 104 22.51 1.11 -11.85
N THR A 105 21.21 1.15 -12.08
CA THR A 105 20.34 2.31 -11.81
C THR A 105 19.12 1.89 -11.01
N LEU A 106 18.61 2.76 -10.13
CA LEU A 106 17.36 2.52 -9.41
C LEU A 106 16.16 2.56 -10.36
N THR A 107 15.28 1.57 -10.24
CA THR A 107 13.93 1.62 -10.82
C THR A 107 13.00 2.45 -9.91
N PRO A 108 11.76 2.76 -10.31
CA PRO A 108 10.78 3.33 -9.40
C PRO A 108 10.60 2.51 -8.12
N LEU A 109 10.52 1.17 -8.24
CA LEU A 109 10.46 0.24 -7.10
C LEU A 109 11.73 0.32 -6.23
N GLY A 110 12.91 0.41 -6.84
CA GLY A 110 14.19 0.66 -6.17
C GLY A 110 14.20 1.88 -5.27
N ARG A 111 13.57 2.97 -5.71
CA ARG A 111 13.51 4.23 -4.94
C ARG A 111 12.64 4.13 -3.69
N LEU A 112 11.72 3.18 -3.61
CA LEU A 112 10.93 2.93 -2.40
C LEU A 112 11.79 2.37 -1.26
N LEU A 113 13.03 1.92 -1.51
CA LEU A 113 13.96 1.48 -0.46
C LEU A 113 14.69 2.62 0.27
N MET A 114 14.51 3.87 -0.15
CA MET A 114 15.15 5.00 0.54
C MET A 114 14.55 5.21 1.94
N LYS A 115 15.42 5.45 2.92
CA LYS A 115 15.05 5.81 4.31
C LYS A 115 14.43 7.19 4.43
N GLN A 116 14.76 8.08 3.49
CA GLN A 116 14.33 9.47 3.48
C GLN A 116 13.63 9.80 2.17
N GLY A 117 12.69 10.75 2.23
CA GLY A 117 11.92 11.22 1.07
C GLY A 117 10.42 10.97 1.20
N GLU A 118 9.66 11.62 0.33
CA GLU A 118 8.18 11.64 0.39
C GLU A 118 7.54 10.27 0.09
N ARG A 119 8.25 9.36 -0.57
CA ARG A 119 7.72 8.05 -1.01
C ARG A 119 8.58 6.85 -0.60
N GLY A 120 9.56 7.03 0.28
CA GLY A 120 10.32 5.89 0.81
C GLY A 120 9.41 4.98 1.64
N MET A 121 9.60 3.68 1.57
CA MET A 121 8.91 2.62 2.32
C MET A 121 9.85 1.84 3.26
N ALA A 122 11.09 2.31 3.42
CA ALA A 122 12.12 1.59 4.16
C ALA A 122 11.73 1.27 5.61
N ALA A 123 11.03 2.19 6.30
CA ALA A 123 10.65 1.98 7.70
C ALA A 123 9.62 0.83 7.86
N LEU A 124 8.68 0.70 6.93
CA LEU A 124 7.73 -0.43 6.90
C LEU A 124 8.48 -1.76 6.76
N VAL A 125 9.43 -1.83 5.82
CA VAL A 125 10.26 -3.03 5.65
C VAL A 125 11.08 -3.31 6.91
N LEU A 126 11.69 -2.29 7.53
CA LEU A 126 12.49 -2.49 8.76
C LEU A 126 11.65 -2.97 9.95
N LEU A 127 10.40 -2.51 10.09
CA LEU A 127 9.46 -2.99 11.10
C LEU A 127 9.13 -4.47 10.87
N GLU A 128 8.59 -4.81 9.70
CA GLU A 128 8.13 -6.16 9.37
C GLU A 128 9.26 -7.19 9.35
N THR A 129 10.48 -6.76 9.02
CA THR A 129 11.67 -7.62 9.04
C THR A 129 12.41 -7.63 10.38
N SER A 130 11.86 -6.98 11.41
CA SER A 130 12.47 -7.00 12.75
C SER A 130 12.31 -8.38 13.41
N PRO A 131 13.26 -8.82 14.25
CA PRO A 131 13.12 -10.08 14.98
C PRO A 131 11.82 -10.16 15.80
N VAL A 132 11.38 -9.03 16.35
CA VAL A 132 10.14 -8.92 17.13
C VAL A 132 8.92 -9.23 16.27
N MET A 133 8.82 -8.65 15.07
CA MET A 133 7.69 -8.86 14.17
C MET A 133 7.74 -10.20 13.43
N LEU A 134 8.91 -10.82 13.30
CA LEU A 134 9.06 -12.14 12.66
C LEU A 134 8.76 -13.32 13.59
N ALA A 135 9.04 -13.20 14.90
CA ALA A 135 8.84 -14.31 15.84
C ALA A 135 7.39 -14.84 15.91
N PRO A 136 6.33 -14.01 15.92
CA PRO A 136 4.94 -14.45 16.00
C PRO A 136 4.51 -15.37 14.85
N TRP A 137 5.07 -15.21 13.66
CA TRP A 137 4.77 -16.04 12.50
C TRP A 137 5.08 -17.53 12.73
N GLN A 138 6.06 -17.83 13.60
CA GLN A 138 6.40 -19.21 13.98
C GLN A 138 5.32 -19.87 14.86
N ALA A 139 4.47 -19.07 15.50
CA ALA A 139 3.41 -19.52 16.41
C ALA A 139 2.02 -19.60 15.76
N LEU A 140 1.86 -19.24 14.47
CA LEU A 140 0.55 -19.22 13.79
C LEU A 140 -0.20 -20.56 13.86
N SER A 141 0.52 -21.67 13.69
CA SER A 141 -0.13 -23.00 13.76
C SER A 141 -0.66 -23.32 15.16
N GLY A 142 -0.10 -22.72 16.22
CA GLY A 142 -0.62 -22.80 17.59
C GLY A 142 -1.90 -21.98 17.75
N ARG A 143 -1.92 -20.76 17.20
CA ARG A 143 -3.09 -19.87 17.18
C ARG A 143 -4.31 -20.56 16.55
N VAL A 144 -4.12 -21.21 15.39
CA VAL A 144 -5.21 -21.92 14.67
C VAL A 144 -5.73 -23.13 15.45
N ARG A 145 -4.86 -23.92 16.09
CA ARG A 145 -5.28 -25.18 16.74
C ARG A 145 -6.00 -24.94 18.06
N ASN A 146 -5.58 -23.96 18.84
CA ASN A 146 -5.96 -23.86 20.24
C ASN A 146 -6.86 -22.66 20.55
N ASN A 147 -7.06 -21.70 19.63
CA ASN A 147 -7.87 -20.49 19.78
C ASN A 147 -7.63 -19.63 21.06
N ASP A 148 -6.61 -19.94 21.86
CA ASP A 148 -6.50 -19.45 23.23
C ASP A 148 -5.35 -18.48 23.47
N ARG A 149 -4.32 -18.44 22.61
CA ARG A 149 -3.19 -17.50 22.76
C ARG A 149 -2.83 -16.79 21.46
N PRO A 150 -2.90 -15.44 21.40
CA PRO A 150 -2.39 -14.65 20.29
C PRO A 150 -0.93 -15.00 19.95
N ALA A 151 -0.61 -14.98 18.66
CA ALA A 151 0.72 -15.38 18.19
C ALA A 151 1.84 -14.47 18.70
N PHE A 152 1.57 -13.16 18.83
CA PHE A 152 2.52 -12.20 19.40
C PHE A 152 2.77 -12.49 20.89
N GLU A 153 1.71 -12.69 21.68
CA GLU A 153 1.80 -13.03 23.09
C GLU A 153 2.50 -14.38 23.32
N ALA A 154 2.31 -15.34 22.43
CA ALA A 154 3.03 -16.61 22.48
C ALA A 154 4.54 -16.44 22.29
N ALA A 155 4.97 -15.47 21.49
CA ALA A 155 6.38 -15.18 21.21
C ALA A 155 7.03 -14.30 22.28
N HIS A 156 6.31 -13.30 22.81
CA HIS A 156 6.89 -12.24 23.63
C HIS A 156 6.34 -12.16 25.06
N GLY A 157 5.23 -12.84 25.36
CA GLY A 157 4.65 -12.94 26.70
C GLY A 157 3.51 -11.96 27.00
N GLU A 158 3.33 -10.95 26.16
CA GLU A 158 2.35 -9.86 26.30
C GLU A 158 1.83 -9.43 24.90
N ASP A 159 0.84 -8.55 24.82
CA ASP A 159 0.37 -8.02 23.53
C ASP A 159 1.31 -6.94 22.97
N ILE A 160 1.15 -6.63 21.68
CA ILE A 160 2.05 -5.73 20.95
C ILE A 160 2.10 -4.31 21.54
N TRP A 161 1.00 -3.81 22.12
CA TRP A 161 0.92 -2.45 22.65
C TRP A 161 1.56 -2.36 24.03
N ASP A 162 1.33 -3.35 24.90
CA ASP A 162 2.02 -3.48 26.18
C ASP A 162 3.54 -3.68 25.97
N PHE A 163 3.92 -4.56 25.03
CA PHE A 163 5.32 -4.74 24.64
C PHE A 163 5.95 -3.44 24.15
N ALA A 164 5.27 -2.66 23.30
CA ALA A 164 5.77 -1.39 22.80
C ALA A 164 5.94 -0.35 23.93
N ALA A 165 5.05 -0.34 24.92
CA ALA A 165 5.14 0.55 26.08
C ALA A 165 6.40 0.30 26.91
N GLU A 166 6.80 -0.97 27.05
CA GLU A 166 8.03 -1.35 27.76
C GLU A 166 9.30 -1.25 26.88
N ASN A 167 9.13 -1.32 25.55
CA ASN A 167 10.23 -1.36 24.58
C ASN A 167 10.23 -0.13 23.66
N GLN A 168 10.81 0.98 24.12
CA GLN A 168 10.87 2.26 23.39
C GLN A 168 11.45 2.15 21.97
N ASN A 169 12.44 1.27 21.75
CA ASN A 169 13.00 1.05 20.40
C ASN A 169 11.98 0.43 19.45
N HIS A 170 11.12 -0.47 19.94
CA HIS A 170 10.07 -1.08 19.13
C HIS A 170 8.92 -0.09 18.89
N SER A 171 8.49 0.64 19.92
CA SER A 171 7.52 1.74 19.78
C SER A 171 7.98 2.79 18.77
N LYS A 172 9.26 3.16 18.79
CA LYS A 172 9.85 4.05 17.79
C LYS A 172 9.78 3.47 16.38
N LEU A 173 10.06 2.18 16.21
CA LEU A 173 10.01 1.51 14.91
C LEU A 173 8.59 1.46 14.35
N ILE A 174 7.58 1.20 15.18
CA ILE A 174 6.15 1.30 14.81
C ILE A 174 5.83 2.72 14.36
N ASN A 175 6.15 3.73 15.17
CA ASN A 175 5.89 5.13 14.83
C ASN A 175 6.57 5.56 13.53
N GLU A 176 7.84 5.19 13.32
CA GLU A 176 8.57 5.48 12.08
C GLU A 176 7.92 4.82 10.86
N ALA A 177 7.40 3.60 11.01
CA ALA A 177 6.70 2.88 9.95
C ALA A 177 5.32 3.49 9.64
N MET A 178 4.53 3.85 10.65
CA MET A 178 3.24 4.51 10.46
C MET A 178 3.39 5.90 9.85
N ALA A 179 4.39 6.68 10.30
CA ALA A 179 4.73 7.95 9.66
C ALA A 179 5.20 7.77 8.20
N CYS A 180 5.83 6.64 7.89
CA CYS A 180 6.24 6.26 6.54
C CYS A 180 5.04 6.03 5.62
N ASP A 181 4.06 5.28 6.10
CA ASP A 181 2.81 5.05 5.39
C ASP A 181 2.01 6.36 5.20
N ALA A 182 1.87 7.15 6.25
CA ALA A 182 1.16 8.43 6.22
C ALA A 182 1.67 9.37 5.11
N ARG A 183 2.99 9.40 4.86
CA ARG A 183 3.60 10.22 3.80
C ARG A 183 3.13 9.83 2.39
N MET A 184 2.70 8.60 2.21
CA MET A 184 2.17 8.08 0.94
C MET A 184 0.66 8.25 0.86
N VAL A 185 -0.04 7.96 1.96
CA VAL A 185 -1.50 7.89 2.01
C VAL A 185 -2.15 9.28 2.10
N VAL A 186 -1.66 10.16 2.98
CA VAL A 186 -2.28 11.47 3.21
C VAL A 186 -2.31 12.33 1.94
N PRO A 187 -1.26 12.40 1.10
CA PRO A 187 -1.35 13.12 -0.18
C PRO A 187 -2.43 12.57 -1.12
N ALA A 188 -2.67 11.26 -1.13
CA ALA A 188 -3.74 10.66 -1.92
C ALA A 188 -5.12 11.06 -1.39
N ILE A 189 -5.30 11.09 -0.06
CA ILE A 189 -6.52 11.59 0.59
C ILE A 189 -6.75 13.05 0.24
N VAL A 190 -5.74 13.92 0.39
CA VAL A 190 -5.85 15.36 0.10
C VAL A 190 -6.23 15.60 -1.36
N ASN A 191 -5.66 14.84 -2.31
CA ASN A 191 -5.92 15.05 -3.73
C ASN A 191 -7.23 14.40 -4.22
N GLY A 192 -7.62 13.26 -3.65
CA GLY A 192 -8.79 12.51 -4.09
C GLY A 192 -10.07 12.79 -3.29
N CYS A 193 -9.93 13.28 -2.06
CA CYS A 193 -10.97 13.21 -1.03
C CYS A 193 -11.06 14.46 -0.13
N ALA A 194 -10.61 15.60 -0.62
CA ALA A 194 -10.61 16.85 0.14
C ALA A 194 -12.00 17.23 0.69
N ASP A 195 -13.07 16.87 -0.03
CA ASP A 195 -14.47 17.16 0.31
C ASP A 195 -14.93 16.50 1.62
N VAL A 196 -14.25 15.44 2.06
CA VAL A 196 -14.49 14.81 3.36
C VAL A 196 -14.22 15.78 4.51
N PHE A 197 -13.31 16.73 4.32
CA PHE A 197 -12.94 17.75 5.31
C PHE A 197 -13.78 19.03 5.21
N ASP A 198 -14.73 19.12 4.26
CA ASP A 198 -15.60 20.29 4.13
C ASP A 198 -16.45 20.49 5.39
N GLY A 199 -16.40 21.71 5.94
CA GLY A 199 -17.13 22.10 7.15
C GLY A 199 -16.60 21.48 8.44
N VAL A 200 -15.39 20.93 8.43
CA VAL A 200 -14.69 20.43 9.61
C VAL A 200 -13.74 21.51 10.13
N ASP A 201 -13.98 22.01 11.35
CA ASP A 201 -13.14 23.06 11.97
C ASP A 201 -12.09 22.47 12.93
N SER A 202 -12.30 21.25 13.42
CA SER A 202 -11.37 20.53 14.30
C SER A 202 -11.41 19.02 14.06
N VAL A 203 -10.25 18.39 14.10
CA VAL A 203 -10.07 16.94 13.93
C VAL A 203 -9.30 16.39 15.11
N VAL A 204 -9.80 15.30 15.69
CA VAL A 204 -9.02 14.42 16.57
C VAL A 204 -8.54 13.21 15.75
N ASP A 205 -7.23 13.00 15.69
CA ASP A 205 -6.60 11.81 15.12
C ASP A 205 -6.44 10.78 16.23
N VAL A 206 -7.28 9.76 16.25
CA VAL A 206 -7.36 8.74 17.31
C VAL A 206 -6.42 7.61 16.93
N GLY A 207 -5.44 7.29 17.78
CA GLY A 207 -4.33 6.40 17.40
C GLY A 207 -3.35 7.10 16.45
N GLY A 208 -3.21 8.43 16.56
CA GLY A 208 -2.45 9.22 15.60
C GLY A 208 -0.92 9.12 15.71
N GLY A 209 -0.40 8.29 16.62
CA GLY A 209 1.03 8.01 16.78
C GLY A 209 1.84 9.27 17.08
N ASP A 210 2.91 9.47 16.31
CA ASP A 210 3.78 10.66 16.39
C ASP A 210 3.15 11.95 15.80
N GLY A 211 1.89 11.87 15.34
CA GLY A 211 1.14 12.98 14.76
C GLY A 211 1.56 13.36 13.35
N THR A 212 2.32 12.52 12.65
CA THR A 212 2.70 12.76 11.24
C THR A 212 1.48 12.93 10.34
N THR A 213 0.50 12.02 10.44
CA THR A 213 -0.74 12.06 9.66
C THR A 213 -1.47 13.38 9.85
N LEU A 214 -1.84 13.70 11.09
CA LEU A 214 -2.51 14.94 11.41
C LEU A 214 -1.70 16.18 11.03
N GLY A 215 -0.38 16.18 11.24
CA GLY A 215 0.50 17.26 10.84
C GLY A 215 0.47 17.53 9.32
N MET A 216 0.35 16.48 8.51
CA MET A 216 0.19 16.61 7.07
C MET A 216 -1.22 17.10 6.70
N LEU A 217 -2.26 16.62 7.38
CA LEU A 217 -3.64 17.05 7.16
C LEU A 217 -3.84 18.54 7.49
N VAL A 218 -3.38 19.03 8.65
CA VAL A 218 -3.53 20.45 9.01
C VAL A 218 -2.68 21.37 8.12
N LYS A 219 -1.57 20.86 7.56
CA LYS A 219 -0.80 21.60 6.54
C LYS A 219 -1.58 21.74 5.23
N ALA A 220 -2.31 20.70 4.83
CA ALA A 220 -3.14 20.71 3.63
C ALA A 220 -4.46 21.48 3.82
N PHE A 221 -5.00 21.49 5.04
CA PHE A 221 -6.25 22.14 5.42
C PHE A 221 -6.03 23.10 6.60
N PRO A 222 -5.41 24.28 6.38
CA PRO A 222 -4.92 25.15 7.47
C PRO A 222 -5.98 25.74 8.40
N TRP A 223 -7.26 25.63 8.06
CA TRP A 223 -8.37 26.05 8.92
C TRP A 223 -8.70 25.02 10.02
N ILE A 224 -8.24 23.77 9.87
CA ILE A 224 -8.50 22.69 10.81
C ILE A 224 -7.57 22.82 12.02
N LYS A 225 -8.14 22.80 13.23
CA LYS A 225 -7.41 22.60 14.48
C LYS A 225 -7.22 21.10 14.72
N GLY A 226 -5.97 20.66 14.90
CA GLY A 226 -5.66 19.25 15.09
C GLY A 226 -5.42 18.87 16.56
N ILE A 227 -5.98 17.75 16.99
CA ILE A 227 -5.63 17.04 18.23
C ILE A 227 -5.07 15.67 17.85
N ASN A 228 -3.78 15.43 18.08
CA ASN A 228 -3.19 14.09 17.99
C ASN A 228 -3.45 13.35 19.31
N PHE A 229 -4.17 12.24 19.27
CA PHE A 229 -4.56 11.48 20.44
C PHE A 229 -4.05 10.04 20.37
N ASP A 230 -3.20 9.67 21.33
CA ASP A 230 -2.61 8.33 21.41
C ASP A 230 -2.31 7.97 22.88
N LEU A 231 -1.71 6.80 23.13
CA LEU A 231 -1.25 6.39 24.44
C LEU A 231 -0.25 7.41 25.02
N PRO A 232 -0.25 7.64 26.35
CA PRO A 232 0.60 8.64 26.97
C PRO A 232 2.09 8.50 26.65
N HIS A 233 2.60 7.27 26.57
CA HIS A 233 4.01 7.03 26.27
C HIS A 233 4.37 7.42 24.83
N VAL A 234 3.45 7.25 23.87
CA VAL A 234 3.64 7.58 22.45
C VAL A 234 3.69 9.10 22.27
N VAL A 235 2.65 9.81 22.74
CA VAL A 235 2.59 11.27 22.56
C VAL A 235 3.66 12.03 23.35
N SER A 236 4.19 11.46 24.44
CA SER A 236 5.21 12.12 25.27
C SER A 236 6.54 12.33 24.54
N VAL A 237 6.81 11.55 23.50
CA VAL A 237 8.02 11.64 22.67
C VAL A 237 7.72 12.09 21.25
N ALA A 238 6.46 12.41 20.94
CA ALA A 238 6.07 12.90 19.63
C ALA A 238 6.70 14.28 19.36
N PRO A 239 7.20 14.54 18.15
CA PRO A 239 7.80 15.83 17.81
C PRO A 239 6.74 16.93 17.83
N GLU A 240 7.09 18.11 18.34
CA GLU A 240 6.19 19.27 18.28
C GLU A 240 5.80 19.60 16.84
N ARG A 241 4.51 19.86 16.62
CA ARG A 241 3.95 20.20 15.32
C ARG A 241 3.08 21.45 15.41
N ASN A 242 3.30 22.39 14.51
CA ASN A 242 2.49 23.61 14.44
C ASN A 242 1.01 23.24 14.21
N SER A 243 0.12 23.87 14.97
CA SER A 243 -1.34 23.67 14.89
C SER A 243 -1.83 22.25 15.25
N VAL A 244 -1.00 21.45 15.91
CA VAL A 244 -1.36 20.14 16.44
C VAL A 244 -1.11 20.11 17.95
N GLU A 245 -2.13 19.75 18.72
CA GLU A 245 -2.02 19.49 20.16
C GLU A 245 -1.88 17.99 20.40
N HIS A 246 -0.90 17.57 21.21
CA HIS A 246 -0.70 16.17 21.58
C HIS A 246 -1.40 15.87 22.92
N ILE A 247 -2.31 14.89 22.92
CA ILE A 247 -3.06 14.48 24.11
C ILE A 247 -2.88 12.98 24.35
N GLY A 248 -2.40 12.63 25.53
CA GLY A 248 -2.25 11.23 25.94
C GLY A 248 -3.52 10.69 26.58
N GLY A 249 -3.95 9.49 26.20
CA GLY A 249 -5.09 8.84 26.82
C GLY A 249 -5.36 7.43 26.31
N ASP A 250 -6.60 7.00 26.45
CA ASP A 250 -7.06 5.66 26.10
C ASP A 250 -8.40 5.78 25.38
N MET A 251 -8.43 5.37 24.11
CA MET A 251 -9.59 5.49 23.23
C MET A 251 -10.79 4.64 23.68
N PHE A 252 -10.57 3.59 24.48
CA PHE A 252 -11.66 2.81 25.06
C PHE A 252 -12.35 3.56 26.21
N LYS A 253 -11.68 4.54 26.81
CA LYS A 253 -12.23 5.35 27.92
C LYS A 253 -12.91 6.62 27.40
N ALA A 254 -12.16 7.47 26.70
CA ALA A 254 -12.65 8.74 26.18
C ALA A 254 -11.79 9.24 25.03
N VAL A 255 -12.43 9.85 24.04
CA VAL A 255 -11.77 10.55 22.92
C VAL A 255 -11.98 12.06 23.08
N PRO A 256 -10.94 12.91 22.87
CA PRO A 256 -11.07 14.36 22.90
C PRO A 256 -12.15 14.89 21.96
N GLN A 257 -12.87 15.93 22.40
CA GLN A 257 -13.96 16.52 21.61
C GLN A 257 -13.43 17.26 20.38
N ALA A 258 -13.99 16.97 19.20
CA ALA A 258 -13.65 17.62 17.93
C ALA A 258 -14.82 17.56 16.95
N ASN A 259 -14.76 18.28 15.82
CA ASN A 259 -15.81 18.17 14.80
C ASN A 259 -15.76 16.85 14.04
N ALA A 260 -14.58 16.25 13.90
CA ALA A 260 -14.41 14.93 13.32
C ALA A 260 -13.40 14.09 14.09
N ALA A 261 -13.65 12.78 14.13
CA ALA A 261 -12.66 11.78 14.54
C ALA A 261 -12.08 11.14 13.28
N PHE A 262 -10.75 11.09 13.20
CA PHE A 262 -10.00 10.44 12.13
C PHE A 262 -9.30 9.21 12.71
N LEU A 263 -9.43 8.07 12.03
CA LEU A 263 -8.80 6.80 12.39
C LEU A 263 -8.15 6.23 11.14
N MET A 264 -6.84 6.01 11.16
CA MET A 264 -6.09 5.41 10.05
C MET A 264 -5.22 4.29 10.58
N TRP A 265 -5.41 3.06 10.10
CA TRP A 265 -4.74 1.87 10.63
C TRP A 265 -4.96 1.68 12.12
N VAL A 266 -6.23 1.72 12.53
CA VAL A 266 -6.61 1.59 13.95
C VAL A 266 -7.59 0.46 14.13
N LEU A 267 -8.71 0.48 13.40
CA LEU A 267 -9.80 -0.46 13.66
C LEU A 267 -9.45 -1.87 13.17
N HIS A 268 -8.48 -2.02 12.27
CA HIS A 268 -7.98 -3.34 11.87
C HIS A 268 -7.24 -4.10 12.98
N ASP A 269 -6.74 -3.41 14.02
CA ASP A 269 -6.02 -4.04 15.13
C ASP A 269 -6.94 -4.75 16.14
N TRP A 270 -8.25 -4.51 16.03
CA TRP A 270 -9.24 -4.88 17.05
C TRP A 270 -10.33 -5.77 16.48
N CYS A 271 -10.96 -6.56 17.36
CA CYS A 271 -12.14 -7.33 16.96
C CYS A 271 -13.37 -6.43 16.77
N ASP A 272 -14.48 -7.01 16.29
CA ASP A 272 -15.69 -6.24 15.99
C ASP A 272 -16.28 -5.57 17.24
N GLU A 273 -16.30 -6.25 18.38
CA GLU A 273 -16.80 -5.70 19.65
C GLU A 273 -15.99 -4.49 20.10
N GLU A 274 -14.66 -4.58 20.04
CA GLU A 274 -13.73 -3.51 20.40
C GLU A 274 -13.85 -2.33 19.44
N CYS A 275 -13.94 -2.58 18.13
CA CYS A 275 -14.21 -1.53 17.14
C CYS A 275 -15.51 -0.78 17.43
N ILE A 276 -16.58 -1.49 17.79
CA ILE A 276 -17.87 -0.89 18.14
C ILE A 276 -17.72 0.01 19.38
N GLU A 277 -16.92 -0.38 20.37
CA GLU A 277 -16.64 0.43 21.56
C GLU A 277 -15.86 1.70 21.21
N ILE A 278 -14.77 1.58 20.46
CA ILE A 278 -13.96 2.72 19.99
C ILE A 278 -14.83 3.70 19.20
N LEU A 279 -15.63 3.19 18.25
CA LEU A 279 -16.52 3.99 17.43
C LEU A 279 -17.62 4.69 18.23
N LYS A 280 -18.14 4.06 19.30
CA LYS A 280 -19.07 4.74 20.23
C LYS A 280 -18.39 5.89 20.95
N LYS A 281 -17.13 5.74 21.37
CA LYS A 281 -16.33 6.82 21.97
C LYS A 281 -16.06 7.95 21.00
N CYS A 282 -15.74 7.64 19.75
CA CYS A 282 -15.64 8.63 18.68
C CYS A 282 -16.97 9.37 18.48
N ARG A 283 -18.10 8.65 18.50
CA ARG A 283 -19.45 9.24 18.37
C ARG A 283 -19.79 10.17 19.54
N GLU A 284 -19.34 9.86 20.75
CA GLU A 284 -19.48 10.72 21.94
C GLU A 284 -18.60 11.98 21.85
N ALA A 285 -17.49 11.91 21.10
CA ALA A 285 -16.53 12.99 20.92
C ALA A 285 -16.87 14.00 19.81
N ILE A 286 -17.85 13.68 18.96
CA ILE A 286 -18.24 14.52 17.81
C ILE A 286 -19.64 15.12 17.96
N PRO A 287 -19.92 16.28 17.34
CA PRO A 287 -21.26 16.85 17.30
C PRO A 287 -22.28 15.90 16.69
N LYS A 288 -23.47 15.78 17.31
CA LYS A 288 -24.59 14.99 16.78
C LYS A 288 -25.04 15.45 15.38
N VAL A 289 -24.83 16.72 15.07
CA VAL A 289 -25.19 17.35 13.79
C VAL A 289 -23.90 17.76 13.11
N LYS A 290 -23.68 17.26 11.89
CA LYS A 290 -22.46 17.47 11.07
C LYS A 290 -21.15 16.88 11.61
N GLY A 291 -21.15 16.20 12.75
CA GLY A 291 -19.99 15.44 13.19
C GLY A 291 -19.67 14.29 12.22
N LYS A 292 -18.39 14.01 12.02
CA LYS A 292 -17.93 12.96 11.11
C LYS A 292 -16.98 11.99 11.83
N VAL A 293 -17.05 10.72 11.44
CA VAL A 293 -15.97 9.76 11.68
C VAL A 293 -15.40 9.39 10.33
N ILE A 294 -14.09 9.51 10.18
CA ILE A 294 -13.34 9.25 8.96
C ILE A 294 -12.43 8.08 9.25
N ILE A 295 -12.61 6.98 8.54
CA ILE A 295 -11.84 5.75 8.74
C ILE A 295 -11.05 5.47 7.48
N VAL A 296 -9.78 5.12 7.64
CA VAL A 296 -8.84 4.74 6.59
C VAL A 296 -8.21 3.42 6.99
N ASP A 297 -8.84 2.33 6.55
CA ASP A 297 -8.40 0.94 6.72
C ASP A 297 -8.64 0.18 5.41
N ALA A 298 -8.04 -1.01 5.26
CA ALA A 298 -8.26 -1.82 4.08
C ALA A 298 -9.68 -2.43 4.06
N VAL A 299 -10.15 -2.70 2.85
CA VAL A 299 -11.42 -3.39 2.59
C VAL A 299 -11.13 -4.62 1.74
N ILE A 300 -11.41 -5.79 2.30
CA ILE A 300 -11.32 -7.06 1.58
C ILE A 300 -12.45 -7.12 0.55
N GLU A 301 -12.07 -7.38 -0.69
CA GLU A 301 -13.02 -7.64 -1.78
C GLU A 301 -13.40 -9.11 -1.73
N GLU A 302 -14.70 -9.39 -1.84
CA GLU A 302 -15.19 -10.75 -2.02
C GLU A 302 -14.76 -11.28 -3.40
N ALA A 303 -14.58 -12.59 -3.52
CA ALA A 303 -14.11 -13.19 -4.76
C ALA A 303 -15.19 -13.11 -5.85
N ASP A 304 -14.95 -12.29 -6.88
CA ASP A 304 -15.68 -12.36 -8.14
C ASP A 304 -14.95 -13.35 -9.08
N ASP A 305 -15.53 -14.55 -9.23
CA ASP A 305 -14.96 -15.71 -9.94
C ASP A 305 -14.54 -15.46 -11.41
N GLU A 306 -14.97 -14.35 -12.02
CA GLU A 306 -14.73 -14.07 -13.44
C GLU A 306 -13.57 -13.10 -13.73
N GLN A 307 -13.11 -12.30 -12.75
CA GLN A 307 -12.09 -11.26 -12.96
C GLN A 307 -10.66 -11.67 -12.53
N ASP A 308 -10.50 -12.77 -11.80
CA ASP A 308 -9.24 -13.19 -11.16
C ASP A 308 -8.29 -14.03 -12.05
N LYS A 309 -8.44 -13.99 -13.38
CA LYS A 309 -7.78 -14.98 -14.27
C LYS A 309 -6.32 -14.69 -14.62
N GLU A 310 -5.80 -13.49 -14.37
CA GLU A 310 -4.40 -13.14 -14.67
C GLU A 310 -3.62 -12.73 -13.41
N GLN A 311 -2.71 -13.62 -12.95
CA GLN A 311 -1.83 -13.40 -11.80
C GLN A 311 -0.91 -12.17 -11.90
N ASP A 312 -0.72 -11.64 -13.11
CA ASP A 312 0.14 -10.48 -13.36
C ASP A 312 -0.58 -9.13 -13.32
N ASP A 313 -1.91 -9.13 -13.20
CA ASP A 313 -2.69 -7.91 -13.09
C ASP A 313 -2.43 -7.15 -11.77
N ASP A 314 -2.46 -5.82 -11.85
CA ASP A 314 -2.21 -4.93 -10.71
C ASP A 314 -3.31 -5.16 -9.63
N ASN A 315 -4.56 -5.46 -10.04
CA ASN A 315 -5.66 -5.75 -9.13
C ASN A 315 -5.45 -7.06 -8.35
N TYR A 316 -5.01 -8.11 -9.04
CA TYR A 316 -4.71 -9.40 -8.41
C TYR A 316 -3.61 -9.26 -7.34
N LYS A 317 -2.53 -8.54 -7.66
CA LYS A 317 -1.42 -8.28 -6.71
C LYS A 317 -1.89 -7.50 -5.49
N LEU A 318 -2.75 -6.50 -5.70
CA LEU A 318 -3.30 -5.70 -4.62
C LEU A 318 -4.24 -6.51 -3.72
N LYS A 319 -5.11 -7.35 -4.30
CA LYS A 319 -5.93 -8.30 -3.54
C LYS A 319 -5.06 -9.23 -2.69
N GLY A 320 -3.97 -9.75 -3.27
CA GLY A 320 -2.97 -10.51 -2.53
C GLY A 320 -2.35 -9.72 -1.37
N ALA A 321 -2.01 -8.45 -1.56
CA ALA A 321 -1.47 -7.59 -0.51
C ALA A 321 -2.45 -7.36 0.65
N LYS A 322 -3.74 -7.16 0.36
CA LYS A 322 -4.78 -7.04 1.40
C LYS A 322 -4.93 -8.31 2.23
N LEU A 323 -4.88 -9.48 1.58
CA LEU A 323 -4.93 -10.77 2.30
C LEU A 323 -3.66 -11.02 3.12
N MET A 324 -2.50 -10.59 2.63
CA MET A 324 -1.27 -10.61 3.43
C MET A 324 -1.40 -9.72 4.66
N LEU A 325 -2.03 -8.55 4.54
CA LEU A 325 -2.27 -7.66 5.68
C LEU A 325 -3.22 -8.28 6.73
N ASP A 326 -4.24 -9.02 6.31
CA ASP A 326 -5.07 -9.78 7.25
C ASP A 326 -4.26 -10.83 8.03
N MET A 327 -3.33 -11.51 7.33
CA MET A 327 -2.39 -12.42 7.99
C MET A 327 -1.45 -11.71 8.97
N VAL A 328 -1.03 -10.47 8.66
CA VAL A 328 -0.24 -9.62 9.58
C VAL A 328 -1.06 -9.33 10.84
N MET A 329 -2.34 -8.92 10.69
CA MET A 329 -3.24 -8.72 11.83
C MET A 329 -3.37 -9.99 12.68
N MET A 330 -3.51 -11.16 12.03
CA MET A 330 -3.52 -12.46 12.70
C MET A 330 -2.19 -12.83 13.38
N ALA A 331 -1.05 -12.38 12.87
CA ALA A 331 0.26 -12.66 13.48
C ALA A 331 0.53 -11.75 14.68
N HIS A 332 0.21 -10.47 14.57
CA HIS A 332 0.72 -9.44 15.48
C HIS A 332 -0.27 -8.96 16.53
N THR A 333 -1.57 -8.99 16.23
CA THR A 333 -2.59 -8.45 17.12
C THR A 333 -3.32 -9.56 17.87
N ASN A 334 -4.00 -9.22 18.96
CA ASN A 334 -4.77 -10.19 19.72
C ASN A 334 -5.96 -10.73 18.91
N ARG A 335 -6.75 -9.84 18.31
CA ARG A 335 -8.00 -10.20 17.61
C ARG A 335 -8.32 -9.33 16.39
N GLY A 336 -7.33 -8.57 15.90
CA GLY A 336 -7.46 -7.76 14.70
C GLY A 336 -7.68 -8.59 13.45
N LYS A 337 -8.27 -7.93 12.44
CA LYS A 337 -8.57 -8.48 11.12
C LYS A 337 -8.81 -7.36 10.12
N GLU A 338 -8.56 -7.66 8.85
CA GLU A 338 -9.10 -6.88 7.75
C GLU A 338 -10.56 -7.29 7.48
N ARG A 339 -11.37 -6.33 7.06
CA ARG A 339 -12.83 -6.51 6.97
C ARG A 339 -13.34 -6.39 5.55
N THR A 340 -14.35 -7.18 5.20
CA THR A 340 -15.13 -6.96 3.99
C THR A 340 -16.04 -5.73 4.14
N GLN A 341 -16.64 -5.29 3.04
CA GLN A 341 -17.62 -4.21 3.07
C GLN A 341 -18.82 -4.54 3.99
N GLU A 342 -19.27 -5.79 4.01
CA GLU A 342 -20.40 -6.22 4.85
C GLU A 342 -20.04 -6.19 6.35
N GLU A 343 -18.81 -6.60 6.69
CA GLU A 343 -18.32 -6.55 8.07
C GLU A 343 -18.13 -5.12 8.55
N TRP A 344 -17.61 -4.22 7.72
CA TRP A 344 -17.56 -2.79 8.01
C TRP A 344 -18.95 -2.23 8.27
N GLN A 345 -19.92 -2.57 7.42
CA GLN A 345 -21.31 -2.15 7.59
C GLN A 345 -21.88 -2.62 8.94
N TYR A 346 -21.62 -3.88 9.30
CA TYR A 346 -22.06 -4.44 10.57
C TYR A 346 -21.50 -3.65 11.78
N VAL A 347 -20.19 -3.41 11.81
CA VAL A 347 -19.52 -2.67 12.90
C VAL A 347 -20.07 -1.23 13.01
N LEU A 348 -20.21 -0.53 11.88
CA LEU A 348 -20.75 0.83 11.84
C LEU A 348 -22.20 0.91 12.33
N ASP A 349 -23.06 -0.01 11.89
CA ASP A 349 -24.46 -0.06 12.31
C ASP A 349 -24.59 -0.34 13.81
N LYS A 350 -23.77 -1.25 14.35
CA LYS A 350 -23.75 -1.57 15.79
C LYS A 350 -23.17 -0.46 16.65
N ALA A 351 -22.26 0.34 16.12
CA ALA A 351 -21.81 1.59 16.75
C ALA A 351 -22.86 2.71 16.65
N GLY A 352 -23.93 2.49 15.89
CA GLY A 352 -25.07 3.39 15.76
C GLY A 352 -24.82 4.55 14.81
N PHE A 353 -24.03 4.31 13.76
CA PHE A 353 -23.95 5.15 12.57
C PHE A 353 -24.99 4.62 11.57
N SER A 354 -26.03 5.40 11.26
CA SER A 354 -27.12 4.94 10.38
C SER A 354 -26.79 5.14 8.89
N ARG A 355 -26.58 4.02 8.17
CA ARG A 355 -26.44 3.79 6.70
C ARG A 355 -25.45 4.68 5.90
N PRO A 356 -24.50 4.08 5.14
CA PRO A 356 -23.63 4.77 4.18
C PRO A 356 -24.27 4.94 2.79
N ARG A 357 -23.77 5.90 1.99
CA ARG A 357 -24.07 6.00 0.54
C ARG A 357 -22.81 5.63 -0.17
N THR A 358 -22.76 4.39 -0.61
CA THR A 358 -21.93 4.00 -1.72
C THR A 358 -22.48 4.70 -2.96
N LYS A 359 -21.84 5.79 -3.39
CA LYS A 359 -22.02 6.29 -4.75
C LYS A 359 -21.17 5.41 -5.67
N SER A 360 -21.77 4.39 -6.26
CA SER A 360 -21.41 4.04 -7.65
C SER A 360 -21.87 5.20 -8.53
N SER A 361 -21.08 5.57 -9.53
CA SER A 361 -21.35 6.70 -10.41
C SER A 361 -22.64 6.51 -11.21
N ALA A 362 -23.78 6.94 -10.65
CA ALA A 362 -24.94 7.57 -11.30
C ALA A 362 -25.97 7.97 -10.21
N LEU A 363 -26.10 9.28 -9.94
CA LEU A 363 -26.94 9.88 -8.87
C LEU A 363 -28.45 9.85 -9.19
N PRO A 364 -29.40 10.00 -8.21
CA PRO A 364 -29.26 10.77 -6.96
C PRO A 364 -29.76 10.12 -5.64
N SER A 365 -29.01 10.33 -4.54
CA SER A 365 -29.37 10.90 -3.22
C SER A 365 -28.08 10.86 -2.30
N VAL A 366 -27.96 11.55 -1.14
CA VAL A 366 -26.70 12.04 -0.41
C VAL A 366 -26.27 11.49 1.01
N TYR A 367 -25.32 10.55 1.20
CA TYR A 367 -24.69 10.28 2.52
C TYR A 367 -23.23 10.64 2.33
N GLN A 368 -22.69 11.34 3.31
CA GLN A 368 -21.38 11.94 3.23
C GLN A 368 -20.35 10.98 3.84
N ILE A 369 -20.12 9.88 3.12
CA ILE A 369 -18.85 9.14 3.08
C ILE A 369 -18.63 8.72 1.61
N PRO A 370 -18.07 9.58 0.73
CA PRO A 370 -17.65 9.06 -0.57
C PRO A 370 -16.40 9.77 -1.14
N SER A 371 -15.21 9.22 -0.87
CA SER A 371 -14.04 9.31 -1.78
C SER A 371 -12.79 8.57 -1.26
N CYS A 372 -12.57 8.45 0.06
CA CYS A 372 -11.33 7.88 0.61
C CYS A 372 -11.10 6.38 0.34
N TYR A 373 -12.17 5.59 0.31
CA TYR A 373 -12.09 4.12 0.26
C TYR A 373 -11.66 3.54 -1.08
N HIS A 374 -11.77 4.30 -2.18
CA HIS A 374 -11.22 3.93 -3.48
C HIS A 374 -9.96 4.74 -3.83
N ALA A 375 -9.71 5.90 -3.20
CA ALA A 375 -8.56 6.74 -3.53
C ALA A 375 -7.20 6.10 -3.20
N LEU A 376 -7.14 5.17 -2.24
CA LEU A 376 -5.92 4.41 -1.94
C LEU A 376 -5.63 3.29 -2.94
N ILE A 377 -6.63 2.84 -3.72
CA ILE A 377 -6.52 1.70 -4.63
C ILE A 377 -6.63 2.11 -6.11
N GLN A 378 -7.43 3.13 -6.44
CA GLN A 378 -7.60 3.62 -7.82
C GLN A 378 -6.51 4.59 -8.30
N PHE A 379 -5.71 5.19 -7.42
CA PHE A 379 -4.75 6.21 -7.85
C PHE A 379 -3.64 5.65 -8.76
N GLU A 380 -3.37 4.34 -8.73
CA GLU A 380 -2.43 3.71 -9.65
C GLU A 380 -3.03 3.40 -11.04
N LEU A 381 -4.35 3.18 -11.12
CA LEU A 381 -5.06 2.90 -12.38
C LEU A 381 -5.42 4.16 -13.19
N GLN A 382 -5.77 5.27 -12.54
CA GLN A 382 -6.11 6.53 -13.26
C GLN A 382 -4.89 7.22 -13.89
N SER A 383 -3.66 6.92 -13.44
CA SER A 383 -2.44 7.43 -14.06
C SER A 383 -2.16 6.85 -15.46
N LYS A 384 -2.70 5.67 -15.78
CA LYS A 384 -2.56 5.01 -17.10
C LYS A 384 -3.66 5.43 -18.09
N GLN A 385 -4.87 5.75 -17.62
CA GLN A 385 -5.97 6.19 -18.50
C GLN A 385 -5.73 7.58 -19.14
N ASN A 386 -5.13 8.52 -18.40
CA ASN A 386 -4.79 9.84 -18.94
C ASN A 386 -3.60 9.83 -19.91
N LEU A 387 -2.77 8.77 -19.93
CA LEU A 387 -1.74 8.59 -20.95
C LEU A 387 -2.31 7.98 -22.24
N LEU A 388 -3.30 7.09 -22.14
CA LEU A 388 -3.94 6.48 -23.31
C LEU A 388 -4.84 7.48 -24.05
N GLU A 389 -5.57 8.36 -23.34
CA GLU A 389 -6.34 9.43 -23.97
C GLU A 389 -5.44 10.52 -24.59
N PHE A 390 -4.29 10.83 -23.98
CA PHE A 390 -3.34 11.80 -24.56
C PHE A 390 -2.59 11.25 -25.80
N VAL A 391 -2.36 9.92 -25.86
CA VAL A 391 -1.77 9.25 -27.02
C VAL A 391 -2.81 9.01 -28.12
N MET A 392 -4.06 8.70 -27.79
CA MET A 392 -5.15 8.52 -28.77
C MET A 392 -5.70 9.85 -29.31
N ALA A 393 -5.59 10.96 -28.57
CA ALA A 393 -5.97 12.29 -29.07
C ALA A 393 -4.94 12.91 -30.03
N LYS A 394 -3.70 12.39 -30.09
CA LYS A 394 -2.65 12.85 -31.02
C LYS A 394 -2.45 11.96 -32.25
N ILE A 395 -3.20 10.86 -32.38
CA ILE A 395 -3.22 10.00 -33.57
C ILE A 395 -4.66 9.93 -34.10
N ARG A 396 -5.21 11.06 -34.53
CA ARG A 396 -6.30 11.09 -35.52
C ARG A 396 -5.80 11.76 -36.79
N LEU A 397 -5.33 10.92 -37.71
CA LEU A 397 -5.30 11.25 -39.13
C LEU A 397 -6.74 11.56 -39.59
N PRO A 398 -6.98 12.63 -40.37
CA PRO A 398 -8.31 13.01 -40.78
C PRO A 398 -8.86 12.00 -41.79
N LYS A 399 -9.93 11.31 -41.40
CA LYS A 399 -10.92 10.73 -42.31
C LYS A 399 -12.26 11.36 -41.94
N ASP A 400 -12.78 12.26 -42.77
CA ASP A 400 -13.90 11.86 -43.61
C ASP A 400 -14.16 12.83 -44.76
N ARG A 401 -14.83 12.26 -45.76
CA ARG A 401 -15.19 12.70 -47.08
C ARG A 401 -16.31 13.74 -47.08
N SER A 402 -16.35 14.44 -48.22
CA SER A 402 -17.55 14.84 -48.97
C SER A 402 -18.53 15.79 -48.29
N SER A 403 -18.40 17.08 -48.62
CA SER A 403 -19.55 17.92 -48.93
C SER A 403 -19.52 18.26 -50.42
N VAL A 404 -20.54 17.77 -51.13
CA VAL A 404 -20.90 18.17 -52.49
C VAL A 404 -21.63 19.51 -52.37
N VAL A 405 -21.07 20.57 -52.95
CA VAL A 405 -21.83 21.73 -53.39
C VAL A 405 -21.31 22.13 -54.78
N ASN A 406 -22.17 21.89 -55.77
CA ASN A 406 -22.05 22.45 -57.12
C ASN A 406 -22.21 23.96 -57.05
N LEU A 407 -21.27 24.71 -57.62
CA LEU A 407 -21.52 26.03 -58.20
C LEU A 407 -20.81 26.12 -59.55
N THR A 408 -21.61 26.45 -60.53
CA THR A 408 -21.33 26.52 -61.96
C THR A 408 -20.63 27.82 -62.38
N ALA A 409 -19.88 27.71 -63.47
CA ALA A 409 -19.70 28.68 -64.55
C ALA A 409 -18.65 29.82 -64.48
N SER A 410 -17.86 29.85 -65.57
CA SER A 410 -17.38 31.00 -66.36
C SER A 410 -15.89 31.42 -66.30
N HIS A 411 -15.25 31.19 -67.46
CA HIS A 411 -14.19 31.88 -68.20
C HIS A 411 -13.18 32.84 -67.54
N PHE A 412 -11.88 32.61 -67.81
CA PHE A 412 -10.94 33.41 -68.65
C PHE A 412 -9.51 32.87 -68.38
N SER A 413 -8.88 32.10 -69.27
CA SER A 413 -8.02 32.50 -70.41
C SER A 413 -6.65 33.09 -70.02
N LEU A 414 -5.64 32.61 -70.78
CA LEU A 414 -4.28 33.12 -71.00
C LEU A 414 -3.12 32.62 -70.11
N ALA A 415 -2.49 31.54 -70.59
CA ALA A 415 -1.03 31.47 -70.80
C ALA A 415 -0.64 32.47 -71.94
N PRO A 416 0.65 32.75 -72.28
CA PRO A 416 1.78 31.83 -72.24
C PRO A 416 3.20 32.43 -72.08
N SER A 417 4.19 31.57 -72.36
CA SER A 417 5.59 31.80 -72.75
C SER A 417 6.61 31.87 -71.60
N ALA A 418 7.72 31.15 -71.61
CA ALA A 418 8.31 30.22 -72.59
C ALA A 418 9.15 29.16 -71.85
#